data_AF-A0AAV0M2L7-F1
#
_entry.id   AF-A0AAV0M2L7-F1
#
_cell.length_a   1.000
_cell.length_b   1.000
_cell.length_c   1.000
_cell.angle_alpha   90.00
_cell.angle_beta   90.00
_cell.angle_gamma   90.00
#
_symmetry.space_group_name_H-M   'P 1'
#
loop_
_entity.id
_entity.type
_entity.pdbx_description
1 polymer ?
#
loop_
_entity_poly.entity_id
_entity_poly.type
_entity_poly.pdbx_seq_one_letter_code
_entity_poly.pdbx_strand_id
1 'polypeptide(L)'
;MVAPMKIIFGLITFVTVGMIIGALCQLSFIWKLEDTNGIPHWYNFKEAETLRLGHVQPEIISWSPRIIVLHNFLSMELKECYDGYVSLRDDIDRQFYNLQECDYLRALAKPRLQVSTVVDARTGKGVKSSVRTSSGMFLSSSDRKYGLVQAIEKRIAVFSQVPSENGELIQVLRWVSDLFTFEELLT
;
A
#
# COMPACT_ATOMS: atom_id res chain seq x y z
N MET A 1 -54.11 -18.83 -43.07
CA MET A 1 -52.75 -19.30 -42.74
C MET A 1 -52.30 -18.58 -41.46
N VAL A 2 -52.65 -19.09 -40.27
CA VAL A 2 -52.40 -18.39 -38.97
C VAL A 2 -51.81 -19.33 -37.89
N ALA A 3 -51.65 -20.62 -38.20
CA ALA A 3 -51.21 -21.63 -37.23
C ALA A 3 -49.69 -21.66 -36.90
N PRO A 4 -48.73 -21.31 -37.79
CA PRO A 4 -47.31 -21.55 -37.49
C PRO A 4 -46.68 -20.50 -36.57
N MET A 5 -47.22 -19.28 -36.48
CA MET A 5 -46.63 -18.21 -35.67
C MET A 5 -46.70 -18.48 -34.16
N LYS A 6 -47.78 -19.10 -33.66
CA LYS A 6 -47.96 -19.36 -32.22
C LYS A 6 -46.92 -20.32 -31.65
N ILE A 7 -46.49 -21.30 -32.44
CA ILE A 7 -45.47 -22.29 -32.05
C ILE A 7 -44.10 -21.62 -31.94
N ILE A 8 -43.78 -20.73 -32.88
CA ILE A 8 -42.52 -19.98 -32.91
C ILE A 8 -42.40 -19.07 -31.67
N PHE A 9 -43.48 -18.35 -31.31
CA PHE A 9 -43.48 -17.53 -30.10
C PHE A 9 -43.29 -18.36 -28.82
N GLY A 10 -43.89 -19.56 -28.74
CA GLY A 10 -43.67 -20.46 -27.60
C GLY A 10 -42.25 -20.99 -27.49
N LEU A 11 -41.59 -21.25 -28.62
CA LEU A 11 -40.18 -21.68 -28.65
C LEU A 11 -39.24 -20.54 -28.22
N ILE A 12 -39.48 -19.32 -28.69
CA ILE A 12 -38.66 -18.15 -28.32
C ILE A 12 -38.79 -17.87 -26.82
N THR A 13 -40.00 -17.87 -26.27
CA THR A 13 -40.19 -17.63 -24.84
C THR A 13 -39.51 -18.70 -23.99
N PHE A 14 -39.62 -19.99 -24.38
CA PHE A 14 -38.94 -21.08 -23.68
C PHE A 14 -37.41 -20.91 -23.65
N VAL A 15 -36.80 -20.55 -24.79
CA VAL A 15 -35.34 -20.32 -24.87
C VAL A 15 -34.92 -19.12 -24.02
N THR A 16 -35.65 -18.01 -24.09
CA THR A 16 -35.33 -16.81 -23.27
C THR A 16 -35.46 -17.07 -21.78
N VAL A 17 -36.50 -17.78 -21.34
CA VAL A 17 -36.70 -18.14 -19.93
C VAL A 17 -35.60 -19.09 -19.46
N GLY A 18 -35.22 -20.07 -20.28
CA GLY A 18 -34.09 -20.96 -20.00
C GLY A 18 -32.77 -20.21 -19.83
N MET A 19 -32.48 -19.22 -20.69
CA MET A 19 -31.28 -18.38 -20.58
C MET A 19 -31.29 -17.51 -19.32
N ILE A 20 -32.45 -16.92 -18.97
CA ILE A 20 -32.59 -16.11 -17.76
C ILE A 20 -32.40 -16.97 -16.50
N ILE A 21 -33.03 -18.13 -16.43
CA ILE A 21 -32.89 -19.06 -15.30
C ILE A 21 -31.43 -19.56 -15.20
N GLY A 22 -30.81 -19.88 -16.34
CA GLY A 22 -29.40 -20.27 -16.39
C GLY A 22 -28.47 -19.19 -15.84
N ALA A 23 -28.65 -17.93 -16.26
CA ALA A 23 -27.88 -16.80 -15.79
C ALA A 23 -28.08 -16.55 -14.28
N LEU A 24 -29.31 -16.68 -13.78
CA LEU A 24 -29.61 -16.54 -12.34
C LEU A 24 -28.97 -17.67 -11.51
N CYS A 25 -28.94 -18.89 -12.04
CA CYS A 25 -28.30 -20.04 -11.39
C CYS A 25 -26.76 -19.91 -11.40
N GLN A 26 -26.18 -19.37 -12.48
CA GLN A 26 -24.75 -19.05 -12.53
C GLN A 26 -24.38 -17.93 -11.54
N LEU A 27 -25.21 -16.88 -11.44
CA LEU A 27 -25.00 -15.81 -10.47
C LEU A 27 -25.07 -16.33 -9.03
N SER A 28 -26.06 -17.17 -8.69
CA SER A 28 -26.16 -17.74 -7.35
C SER A 28 -24.97 -18.64 -7.00
N PHE A 29 -24.39 -19.33 -7.99
CA PHE A 29 -23.17 -20.13 -7.81
C PHE A 29 -21.92 -19.25 -7.60
N ILE A 30 -21.78 -18.13 -8.31
CA ILE A 30 -20.70 -17.15 -8.11
C ILE A 30 -20.80 -16.55 -6.70
N TRP A 31 -21.99 -16.11 -6.28
CA TRP A 31 -22.23 -15.61 -4.93
C TRP A 31 -21.93 -16.66 -3.85
N LYS A 32 -22.28 -17.93 -4.10
CA LYS A 32 -21.96 -19.05 -3.20
C LYS A 32 -20.44 -19.24 -3.07
N LEU A 33 -19.70 -19.17 -4.18
CA LEU A 33 -18.24 -19.31 -4.17
C LEU A 33 -17.55 -18.14 -3.43
N GLU A 34 -18.05 -16.92 -3.63
CA GLU A 34 -17.56 -15.73 -2.92
C GLU A 34 -17.80 -15.82 -1.40
N ASP A 35 -18.95 -16.33 -0.98
CA ASP A 35 -19.29 -16.51 0.44
C ASP A 35 -18.50 -17.68 1.08
N THR A 36 -18.23 -18.77 0.33
CA THR A 36 -17.39 -19.88 0.82
C THR A 36 -15.91 -19.54 0.97
N ASN A 37 -15.42 -18.52 0.27
CA ASN A 37 -14.06 -18.01 0.48
C ASN A 37 -13.91 -17.21 1.79
N GLY A 38 -15.00 -17.03 2.55
CA GLY A 38 -14.91 -16.67 3.96
C GLY A 38 -14.19 -15.36 4.26
N ILE A 39 -14.11 -14.44 3.30
CA ILE A 39 -13.66 -13.07 3.56
C ILE A 39 -14.91 -12.29 3.92
N PRO A 40 -15.16 -12.03 5.22
CA PRO A 40 -16.38 -11.34 5.59
C PRO A 40 -16.33 -9.91 5.03
N HIS A 41 -17.48 -9.41 4.58
CA HIS A 41 -17.62 -8.07 3.96
C HIS A 41 -16.94 -6.93 4.76
N TRP A 42 -16.88 -7.05 6.10
CA TRP A 42 -16.17 -6.11 6.97
C TRP A 42 -14.64 -6.13 6.79
N TYR A 43 -14.05 -7.26 6.41
CA TYR A 43 -12.61 -7.39 6.12
C TYR A 43 -12.25 -6.60 4.85
N ASN A 44 -13.07 -6.71 3.80
CA ASN A 44 -12.89 -5.92 2.58
C ASN A 44 -13.04 -4.42 2.84
N PHE A 45 -13.96 -4.01 3.72
CA PHE A 45 -14.12 -2.60 4.08
C PHE A 45 -12.90 -2.05 4.85
N LYS A 46 -12.41 -2.78 5.87
CA LYS A 46 -11.20 -2.42 6.61
C LYS A 46 -9.95 -2.40 5.72
N GLU A 47 -9.87 -3.33 4.78
CA GLU A 47 -8.78 -3.39 3.81
C GLU A 47 -8.86 -2.21 2.83
N ALA A 48 -10.03 -1.90 2.28
CA ALA A 48 -10.23 -0.73 1.42
C ALA A 48 -9.88 0.59 2.13
N GLU A 49 -10.21 0.70 3.42
CA GLU A 49 -9.84 1.84 4.27
C GLU A 49 -8.33 1.90 4.51
N THR A 50 -7.70 0.77 4.82
CA THR A 50 -6.23 0.64 4.97
C THR A 50 -5.50 1.04 3.67
N LEU A 51 -6.04 0.63 2.54
CA LEU A 51 -5.52 0.91 1.20
C LEU A 51 -5.85 2.32 0.72
N ARG A 52 -6.76 3.01 1.41
CA ARG A 52 -7.22 4.35 1.08
C ARG A 52 -7.71 4.44 -0.37
N LEU A 53 -8.46 3.41 -0.79
CA LEU A 53 -9.02 3.34 -2.15
C LEU A 53 -9.90 4.56 -2.40
N GLY A 54 -9.60 5.32 -3.46
CA GLY A 54 -10.25 6.59 -3.79
C GLY A 54 -9.54 7.86 -3.29
N HIS A 55 -8.60 7.74 -2.34
CA HIS A 55 -7.79 8.87 -1.87
C HIS A 55 -6.41 8.93 -2.53
N VAL A 56 -5.80 7.78 -2.80
CA VAL A 56 -4.49 7.70 -3.48
C VAL A 56 -4.73 7.76 -4.99
N GLN A 57 -4.18 8.80 -5.64
CA GLN A 57 -4.36 9.05 -7.06
C GLN A 57 -3.05 8.78 -7.82
N PRO A 58 -3.02 7.80 -8.75
CA PRO A 58 -1.85 7.54 -9.58
C PRO A 58 -1.77 8.52 -10.76
N GLU A 59 -0.59 9.09 -10.97
CA GLU A 59 -0.25 9.93 -12.13
C GLU A 59 0.96 9.34 -12.86
N ILE A 60 0.86 9.14 -14.17
CA ILE A 60 1.97 8.62 -14.98
C ILE A 60 2.85 9.80 -15.42
N ILE A 61 4.08 9.86 -14.91
CA ILE A 61 5.03 10.94 -15.21
C ILE A 61 5.95 10.58 -16.39
N SER A 62 6.28 9.29 -16.55
CA SER A 62 7.10 8.82 -17.67
C SER A 62 6.75 7.37 -18.03
N TRP A 63 6.90 7.04 -19.30
CA TRP A 63 6.73 5.68 -19.82
C TRP A 63 8.06 4.93 -19.97
N SER A 64 9.17 5.66 -20.10
CA SER A 64 10.52 5.10 -20.25
C SER A 64 11.55 6.02 -19.58
N PRO A 65 12.02 5.70 -18.36
CA PRO A 65 11.55 4.60 -17.50
C PRO A 65 10.08 4.80 -17.09
N ARG A 66 9.37 3.71 -16.79
CA ARG A 66 7.98 3.79 -16.31
C ARG A 66 7.96 4.35 -14.88
N ILE A 67 7.42 5.55 -14.71
CA ILE A 67 7.34 6.27 -13.43
C ILE A 67 5.89 6.65 -13.16
N ILE A 68 5.38 6.25 -12.00
CA ILE A 68 4.05 6.57 -11.51
C ILE A 68 4.19 7.27 -10.17
N VAL A 69 3.60 8.47 -10.03
CA VAL A 69 3.50 9.19 -8.77
C VAL A 69 2.17 8.84 -8.12
N LEU A 70 2.23 8.41 -6.86
CA LEU A 70 1.04 8.12 -6.04
C LEU A 70 0.81 9.30 -5.10
N HIS A 71 -0.13 10.17 -5.46
CA HIS A 71 -0.44 11.36 -4.67
C HIS A 71 -1.08 11.00 -3.34
N ASN A 72 -0.70 11.72 -2.28
CA ASN A 72 -1.19 11.53 -0.92
C ASN A 72 -1.10 10.07 -0.44
N PHE A 73 -0.10 9.33 -0.90
CA PHE A 73 0.06 7.91 -0.59
C PHE A 73 0.13 7.66 0.92
N LEU A 74 0.95 8.45 1.62
CA LEU A 74 1.01 8.45 3.08
C LEU A 74 -0.09 9.36 3.66
N SER A 75 -0.77 8.90 4.71
CA SER A 75 -1.93 9.58 5.30
C SER A 75 -1.57 10.73 6.21
N MET A 76 -2.36 11.80 6.13
CA MET A 76 -2.35 12.93 7.06
C MET A 76 -3.35 12.76 8.23
N GLU A 77 -4.24 11.77 8.17
CA GLU A 77 -5.20 11.45 9.23
C GLU A 77 -5.18 9.94 9.46
N LEU A 78 -4.85 9.51 10.68
CA LEU A 78 -5.08 8.13 11.09
C LEU A 78 -6.52 8.03 11.59
N LYS A 79 -7.41 7.47 10.76
CA LYS A 79 -8.62 6.84 11.28
C LYS A 79 -8.26 5.42 11.68
N GLU A 80 -8.27 5.19 12.99
CA GLU A 80 -8.38 3.90 13.69
C GLU A 80 -7.93 2.66 12.91
N CYS A 81 -6.64 2.58 12.55
CA CYS A 81 -6.00 1.30 12.23
C CYS A 81 -5.65 0.52 13.52
N TYR A 82 -6.52 0.51 14.53
CA TYR A 82 -6.32 -0.23 15.78
C TYR A 82 -7.67 -0.61 16.39
N ASP A 83 -8.25 -1.71 15.92
CA ASP A 83 -9.16 -2.50 16.75
C ASP A 83 -8.97 -4.00 16.49
N GLY A 84 -8.25 -4.63 17.43
CA GLY A 84 -7.86 -6.03 17.40
C GLY A 84 -6.80 -6.39 18.44
N TYR A 85 -7.22 -6.52 19.71
CA TYR A 85 -6.52 -7.22 20.81
C TYR A 85 -5.02 -6.87 21.03
N VAL A 86 -4.74 -5.82 21.82
CA VAL A 86 -3.42 -5.65 22.47
C VAL A 86 -3.59 -5.54 23.98
N SER A 87 -2.99 -6.50 24.67
CA SER A 87 -2.80 -6.54 26.11
C SER A 87 -1.98 -5.34 26.56
N LEU A 88 -2.44 -4.68 27.62
CA LEU A 88 -1.82 -3.54 28.29
C LEU A 88 -0.34 -3.81 28.65
N ARG A 89 0.57 -3.38 27.79
CA ARG A 89 1.96 -2.96 28.10
C ARG A 89 2.58 -2.37 26.85
N ASP A 90 2.60 -1.04 26.79
CA ASP A 90 3.78 -0.22 26.53
C ASP A 90 3.29 1.22 26.29
N ASP A 91 3.65 2.13 27.19
CA ASP A 91 3.26 3.56 27.21
C ASP A 91 3.71 4.35 25.96
N ILE A 92 4.41 3.69 25.03
CA ILE A 92 4.90 4.27 23.77
C ILE A 92 3.73 4.47 22.78
N ASP A 93 2.76 3.56 22.68
CA ASP A 93 1.71 3.64 21.66
C ASP A 93 0.73 4.82 21.87
N ARG A 94 0.57 5.31 23.11
CA ARG A 94 -0.39 6.38 23.41
C ARG A 94 0.07 7.76 22.95
N GLN A 95 1.38 7.99 22.86
CA GLN A 95 1.92 9.29 22.45
C GLN A 95 1.95 9.46 20.92
N PHE A 96 1.78 8.37 20.16
CA PHE A 96 1.77 8.35 18.70
C PHE A 96 0.37 8.35 18.07
N TYR A 97 -0.66 8.37 18.90
CA TYR A 97 -2.08 8.20 18.52
C TYR A 97 -2.65 9.29 17.59
N ASN A 98 -1.90 10.36 17.30
CA ASN A 98 -2.33 11.45 16.42
C ASN A 98 -1.23 11.92 15.45
N LEU A 99 -0.26 11.05 15.14
CA LEU A 99 0.81 11.39 14.19
C LEU A 99 0.47 10.85 12.80
N GLN A 100 0.63 11.72 11.81
CA GLN A 100 0.54 11.34 10.40
C GLN A 100 1.54 10.21 10.11
N GLU A 101 1.26 9.34 9.13
CA GLU A 101 2.14 8.20 8.80
C GLU A 101 3.60 8.66 8.58
N CYS A 102 3.78 9.84 7.97
CA CYS A 102 5.07 10.49 7.78
C CYS A 102 5.80 10.84 9.09
N ASP A 103 5.08 11.39 10.07
CA ASP A 103 5.69 11.82 11.33
C ASP A 103 6.00 10.63 12.24
N TYR A 104 5.19 9.58 12.16
CA TYR A 104 5.46 8.31 12.84
C TYR A 104 6.78 7.69 12.33
N LEU A 105 6.95 7.54 11.01
CA LEU A 105 8.19 7.03 10.42
C LEU A 105 9.40 7.90 10.80
N ARG A 106 9.22 9.22 10.82
CA ARG A 106 10.27 10.16 11.22
C ARG A 106 10.68 9.97 12.67
N ALA A 107 9.72 9.79 13.58
CA ALA A 107 9.98 9.61 15.00
C ALA A 107 10.67 8.26 15.30
N LEU A 108 10.24 7.18 14.63
CA LEU A 108 10.89 5.87 14.71
C LEU A 108 12.36 5.91 14.23
N ALA A 109 12.62 6.70 13.18
CA ALA A 109 13.94 6.80 12.58
C ALA A 109 14.88 7.72 13.39
N LYS A 110 14.38 8.85 13.90
CA LYS A 110 15.17 9.92 14.53
C LYS A 110 16.25 9.44 15.53
N PRO A 111 15.97 8.54 16.50
CA PRO A 111 16.99 8.10 17.46
C PRO A 111 18.03 7.14 16.87
N ARG A 112 17.80 6.56 15.69
CA ARG A 112 18.63 5.50 15.09
C ARG A 112 19.32 5.92 13.78
N LEU A 113 19.11 7.15 13.32
CA LEU A 113 19.77 7.66 12.11
C LEU A 113 21.29 7.69 12.27
N GLN A 114 21.99 7.06 11.33
CA GLN A 114 23.45 7.07 11.25
C GLN A 114 23.91 7.76 9.97
N VAL A 115 25.08 8.40 10.01
CA VAL A 115 25.67 8.98 8.79
C VAL A 115 25.89 7.87 7.79
N SER A 116 25.41 8.09 6.57
CA SER A 116 25.53 7.08 5.54
C SER A 116 26.97 6.94 5.06
N THR A 117 27.45 5.71 4.97
CA THR A 117 28.79 5.39 4.46
C THR A 117 28.71 4.85 3.04
N VAL A 118 29.82 4.92 2.31
CA VAL A 118 30.02 4.29 1.00
C VAL A 118 31.10 3.24 1.16
N VAL A 119 30.97 2.11 0.47
CA VAL A 119 32.00 1.07 0.49
C VAL A 119 33.19 1.55 -0.35
N ASP A 120 34.36 1.65 0.26
CA ASP A 120 35.60 1.92 -0.45
C ASP A 120 35.99 0.72 -1.31
N ALA A 121 36.19 0.94 -2.61
CA ALA A 121 36.41 -0.12 -3.59
C ALA A 121 37.73 -0.90 -3.40
N ARG A 122 38.72 -0.32 -2.69
CA ARG A 122 40.04 -0.94 -2.47
C ARG A 122 40.08 -1.73 -1.18
N THR A 123 39.41 -1.23 -0.14
CA THR A 123 39.49 -1.78 1.22
C THR A 123 38.23 -2.55 1.63
N GLY A 124 37.12 -2.39 0.90
CA GLY A 124 35.83 -3.00 1.22
C GLY A 124 35.16 -2.42 2.48
N LYS A 125 35.71 -1.36 3.08
CA LYS A 125 35.19 -0.76 4.32
C LYS A 125 34.23 0.39 4.03
N GLY A 126 33.25 0.57 4.92
CA GLY A 126 32.37 1.74 4.89
C GLY A 126 33.14 3.01 5.27
N VAL A 127 33.35 3.90 4.33
CA VAL A 127 33.97 5.22 4.54
C VAL A 127 32.92 6.33 4.42
N LYS A 128 33.11 7.41 5.19
CA LYS A 128 32.28 8.60 5.06
C LYS A 128 32.60 9.27 3.71
N SER A 129 31.57 9.55 2.92
CA SER A 129 31.72 10.21 1.61
C SER A 129 31.24 11.66 1.70
N SER A 130 31.93 12.57 1.03
CA SER A 130 31.48 13.96 0.84
C SER A 130 30.27 14.06 -0.11
N VAL A 131 30.02 13.04 -0.93
CA VAL A 131 28.89 12.97 -1.86
C VAL A 131 27.62 12.43 -1.19
N ARG A 132 27.76 11.57 -0.18
CA ARG A 132 26.63 11.00 0.56
C ARG A 132 26.40 11.78 1.86
N THR A 133 25.69 12.90 1.76
CA THR A 133 25.37 13.81 2.88
C THR A 133 24.13 13.39 3.69
N SER A 134 23.50 12.26 3.33
CA SER A 134 22.34 11.72 4.04
C SER A 134 22.74 10.99 5.33
N SER A 135 21.91 11.08 6.37
CA SER A 135 21.83 10.05 7.41
C SER A 135 20.68 9.10 7.09
N GLY A 136 20.80 7.84 7.51
CA GLY A 136 19.84 6.81 7.15
C GLY A 136 19.75 5.70 8.17
N MET A 137 18.64 4.98 8.14
CA MET A 137 18.42 3.75 8.90
C MET A 137 17.36 2.88 8.22
N PHE A 138 17.40 1.57 8.47
CA PHE A 138 16.36 0.63 8.07
C PHE A 138 15.48 0.32 9.27
N LEU A 139 14.16 0.33 9.09
CA LEU A 139 13.24 -0.25 10.07
C LEU A 139 13.59 -1.72 10.29
N SER A 140 13.57 -2.18 11.52
CA SER A 140 13.93 -3.56 11.85
C SER A 140 12.75 -4.52 11.61
N SER A 141 13.00 -5.83 11.67
CA SER A 141 11.93 -6.82 11.66
C SER A 141 10.99 -6.72 12.86
N SER A 142 11.41 -6.10 13.98
CA SER A 142 10.50 -5.77 15.09
C SER A 142 9.61 -4.59 14.76
N ASP A 143 10.14 -3.56 14.09
CA ASP A 143 9.36 -2.39 13.66
C ASP A 143 8.28 -2.77 12.63
N ARG A 144 8.57 -3.78 11.79
CA ARG A 144 7.62 -4.37 10.84
C ARG A 144 6.37 -4.97 11.50
N LYS A 145 6.40 -5.20 12.82
CA LYS A 145 5.23 -5.68 13.59
C LYS A 145 4.26 -4.57 13.95
N TYR A 146 4.65 -3.29 13.86
CA TYR A 146 3.76 -2.18 14.13
C TYR A 146 2.65 -2.10 13.08
N GLY A 147 1.39 -1.97 13.52
CA GLY A 147 0.23 -2.01 12.63
C GLY A 147 0.29 -0.96 11.52
N LEU A 148 0.84 0.23 11.82
CA LEU A 148 1.02 1.30 10.84
C LEU A 148 2.03 0.95 9.75
N VAL A 149 3.14 0.28 10.11
CA VAL A 149 4.15 -0.17 9.14
C VAL A 149 3.55 -1.26 8.23
N GLN A 150 2.79 -2.19 8.81
CA GLN A 150 2.09 -3.23 8.04
C GLN A 150 1.05 -2.65 7.09
N ALA A 151 0.30 -1.64 7.52
CA ALA A 151 -0.66 -0.93 6.69
C ALA A 151 0.02 -0.28 5.47
N ILE A 152 1.16 0.38 5.68
CA ILE A 152 1.95 0.98 4.60
C ILE A 152 2.49 -0.10 3.65
N GLU A 153 3.12 -1.16 4.15
CA GLU A 153 3.65 -2.24 3.31
C GLU A 153 2.55 -2.95 2.50
N LYS A 154 1.39 -3.19 3.12
CA LYS A 154 0.23 -3.76 2.44
C LYS A 154 -0.28 -2.83 1.33
N ARG A 155 -0.32 -1.52 1.58
CA ARG A 155 -0.68 -0.52 0.56
C ARG A 155 0.34 -0.51 -0.58
N ILE A 156 1.64 -0.55 -0.28
CA ILE A 156 2.70 -0.66 -1.30
C ILE A 156 2.49 -1.92 -2.14
N ALA A 157 2.21 -3.07 -1.51
CA ALA A 157 1.99 -4.33 -2.20
C ALA A 157 0.84 -4.25 -3.20
N VAL A 158 -0.29 -3.66 -2.81
CA VAL A 158 -1.45 -3.50 -3.69
C VAL A 158 -1.17 -2.54 -4.86
N PHE A 159 -0.54 -1.39 -4.62
CA PHE A 159 -0.26 -0.43 -5.70
C PHE A 159 0.85 -0.90 -6.64
N SER A 160 1.84 -1.64 -6.12
CA SER A 160 2.93 -2.20 -6.92
C SER A 160 2.57 -3.52 -7.62
N GLN A 161 1.50 -4.19 -7.20
CA GLN A 161 1.14 -5.55 -7.63
C GLN A 161 2.25 -6.58 -7.31
N VAL A 162 2.98 -6.35 -6.21
CA VAL A 162 4.04 -7.23 -5.72
C VAL A 162 3.71 -7.65 -4.29
N PRO A 163 3.81 -8.94 -3.92
CA PRO A 163 3.56 -9.39 -2.55
C PRO A 163 4.46 -8.67 -1.54
N SER A 164 3.93 -8.35 -0.35
CA SER A 164 4.68 -7.60 0.68
C SER A 164 5.90 -8.36 1.20
N GLU A 165 5.89 -9.69 1.10
CA GLU A 165 6.99 -10.59 1.47
C GLU A 165 8.24 -10.36 0.59
N ASN A 166 8.05 -9.87 -0.64
CA ASN A 166 9.15 -9.54 -1.55
C ASN A 166 9.75 -8.15 -1.27
N GLY A 167 9.09 -7.35 -0.42
CA GLY A 167 9.57 -6.02 -0.04
C GLY A 167 10.75 -6.08 0.93
N GLU A 168 11.79 -5.29 0.62
CA GLU A 168 12.84 -4.99 1.58
C GLU A 168 12.31 -4.18 2.77
N LEU A 169 13.09 -4.13 3.85
CA LEU A 169 12.79 -3.29 5.00
C LEU A 169 12.73 -1.81 4.58
N ILE A 170 11.74 -1.08 5.10
CA ILE A 170 11.60 0.36 4.81
C ILE A 170 12.87 1.09 5.29
N GLN A 171 13.49 1.82 4.36
CA GLN A 171 14.62 2.70 4.66
C GLN A 171 14.14 4.14 4.82
N VAL A 172 14.52 4.77 5.94
CA VAL A 172 14.27 6.20 6.18
C VAL A 172 15.59 6.95 6.04
N LEU A 173 15.61 7.91 5.13
CA LEU A 173 16.76 8.79 4.86
C LEU A 173 16.43 10.23 5.26
N ARG A 174 17.40 10.90 5.88
CA ARG A 174 17.38 12.33 6.17
C ARG A 174 18.54 13.01 5.45
N TRP A 175 18.22 13.94 4.57
CA TRP A 175 19.21 14.82 3.96
C TRP A 175 19.41 16.03 4.85
N VAL A 176 20.67 16.33 5.18
CA VAL A 176 21.04 17.62 5.73
C VAL A 176 21.50 18.45 4.56
N SER A 177 20.81 19.56 4.30
CA SER A 177 21.35 20.60 3.46
C SER A 177 22.44 21.30 4.25
N ASP A 178 23.66 20.78 4.20
CA ASP A 178 24.80 21.67 4.29
C ASP A 178 24.73 22.44 2.96
N LEU A 179 24.27 23.68 3.04
CA LEU A 179 24.15 24.58 1.91
C LEU A 179 25.43 24.48 1.07
N PHE A 180 25.30 24.00 -0.17
CA PHE A 180 25.99 24.72 -1.24
C PHE A 180 25.40 26.13 -1.16
N THR A 181 26.07 27.02 -0.44
CA THR A 181 25.87 28.45 -0.64
C THR A 181 26.08 28.67 -2.13
N PHE A 182 25.04 29.14 -2.80
CA PHE A 182 25.03 29.39 -4.25
C PHE A 182 26.14 30.38 -4.68
N GLU A 183 26.86 30.98 -3.73
CA GLU A 183 28.05 31.82 -3.94
C GLU A 183 29.32 31.05 -4.38
N GLU A 184 29.50 29.77 -4.08
CA GLU A 184 30.73 29.03 -4.46
C GLU A 184 30.73 28.48 -5.91
N LEU A 185 29.61 28.60 -6.63
CA LEU A 185 29.49 28.16 -8.03
C LEU A 185 29.59 29.31 -9.05
N LEU A 186 29.86 30.55 -8.60
CA LEU A 186 30.01 31.74 -9.45
C LEU A 186 31.34 32.51 -9.24
N THR A 187 32.39 31.84 -8.79
CA THR A 187 33.79 32.35 -8.86
C THR A 187 34.68 31.33 -9.55
#